data_AF-A0A0K9H667-F1
#
_entry.id   AF-A0A0K9H667-F1
#
_cell.length_a   1.000
_cell.length_b   1.000
_cell.length_c   1.000
_cell.angle_alpha   90.00
_cell.angle_beta   90.00
_cell.angle_gamma   90.00
#
_symmetry.space_group_name_H-M   'P 1'
#
loop_
_entity.id
_entity.type
_entity.pdbx_description
1 polymer ?
#
loop_
_entity_poly.entity_id
_entity_poly.type
_entity_poly.pdbx_seq_one_letter_code
_entity_poly.pdbx_strand_id
1 'polypeptide(L)' 'MLQNINHEDNDQITNTAGAFQSDGRDVEFSQELADKDDLVAQERSKAADRRAKARKNNNQ' A
#
# COMPACT_ATOMS: atom_id res chain seq x y z
N MET A 1 0.02 -40.46 -17.82
CA MET A 1 0.56 -39.84 -16.60
C MET A 1 0.42 -38.33 -16.76
N LEU A 2 -0.61 -37.74 -16.15
CA LEU A 2 -0.73 -36.29 -16.00
C LEU A 2 -0.63 -36.03 -14.49
N GLN A 3 0.35 -35.22 -14.07
CA GLN A 3 0.58 -34.93 -12.66
C GLN A 3 -0.39 -33.86 -12.19
N ASN A 4 -1.20 -34.21 -11.19
CA ASN A 4 -2.06 -33.33 -10.41
C ASN A 4 -1.25 -32.20 -9.77
N ILE A 5 -1.58 -30.96 -10.10
CA ILE A 5 -1.12 -29.78 -9.35
C ILE A 5 -2.16 -29.53 -8.26
N ASN A 6 -1.91 -30.02 -7.05
CA ASN A 6 -2.67 -29.63 -5.86
C ASN A 6 -1.97 -28.40 -5.28
N HIS A 7 -2.57 -27.21 -5.45
CA HIS A 7 -2.15 -26.00 -4.76
C HIS A 7 -3.33 -25.58 -3.86
N GLU A 8 -3.44 -26.24 -2.70
CA GLU A 8 -4.40 -25.89 -1.66
C GLU A 8 -3.66 -25.32 -0.45
N ASP A 9 -3.12 -24.12 -0.58
CA ASP A 9 -2.79 -23.30 0.58
C ASP A 9 -3.71 -22.09 0.56
N ASN A 10 -4.88 -22.34 1.13
CA ASN A 10 -5.98 -21.43 1.44
C ASN A 10 -5.53 -19.99 1.68
N ASP A 11 -5.76 -19.17 0.65
CA ASP A 11 -5.90 -17.72 0.64
C ASP A 11 -6.88 -17.25 1.72
N GLN A 12 -6.44 -17.18 2.98
CA GLN A 12 -7.07 -16.36 4.01
C GLN A 12 -6.73 -14.88 3.71
N ILE A 13 -7.23 -14.38 2.58
CA ILE A 13 -7.24 -12.95 2.27
C ILE A 13 -8.32 -12.35 3.17
N THR A 14 -7.94 -12.02 4.41
CA THR A 14 -8.82 -11.31 5.32
C THR A 14 -9.04 -9.92 4.74
N ASN A 15 -10.24 -9.69 4.20
CA ASN A 15 -10.65 -8.39 3.72
C ASN A 15 -10.82 -7.47 4.94
N THR A 16 -9.74 -6.87 5.44
CA THR A 16 -9.74 -5.90 6.55
C THR A 16 -10.30 -4.54 6.16
N ALA A 17 -11.17 -4.48 5.14
CA ALA A 17 -11.77 -3.27 4.59
C ALA A 17 -12.64 -2.50 5.61
N GLY A 18 -12.99 -3.11 6.75
CA GLY A 18 -13.74 -2.47 7.84
C GLY A 18 -12.90 -2.12 9.08
N ALA A 19 -11.62 -2.49 9.15
CA ALA A 19 -10.80 -2.30 10.36
C ALA A 19 -10.22 -0.89 10.50
N PHE A 20 -10.26 -0.08 9.45
CA PHE A 20 -9.65 1.25 9.39
C PHE A 20 -10.71 2.35 9.25
N GLN A 21 -11.75 2.31 10.08
CA GLN A 21 -12.69 3.44 10.19
C GLN A 21 -11.95 4.63 10.80
N SER A 22 -11.75 5.70 10.02
CA SER A 22 -11.23 6.95 10.57
C SER A 22 -12.31 7.65 11.39
N ASP A 23 -11.92 8.30 12.48
CA ASP A 23 -12.82 9.09 13.33
C ASP A 23 -13.18 10.46 12.71
N GLY A 24 -12.71 10.72 11.48
CA GLY A 24 -12.95 11.94 10.73
C GLY A 24 -12.22 13.16 11.26
N ARG A 25 -11.23 12.99 12.14
CA ARG A 25 -10.39 14.10 12.62
C ARG A 25 -9.24 14.35 11.67
N ASP A 26 -9.12 15.58 11.20
CA ASP A 26 -7.94 16.02 10.47
C ASP A 26 -6.78 16.17 11.47
N VAL A 27 -5.69 15.43 11.24
CA VAL A 27 -4.48 15.47 12.06
C VAL A 27 -3.31 15.86 11.15
N GLU A 28 -2.56 16.89 11.52
CA GLU A 28 -1.40 17.33 10.74
C GLU A 28 -0.19 16.41 10.94
N PHE A 29 0.54 16.18 9.85
CA PHE A 29 1.81 15.45 9.89
C PHE A 29 2.84 16.18 10.75
N SER A 30 3.40 15.49 11.73
CA SER A 30 4.46 15.98 12.60
C SER A 30 5.73 15.14 12.41
N GLN A 31 6.78 15.72 11.83
CA GLN A 31 8.01 14.99 11.52
C GLN A 31 8.74 14.47 12.77
N GLU A 32 8.67 15.21 13.88
CA GLU A 32 9.32 14.83 15.14
C GLU A 32 8.63 13.65 15.84
N LEU A 33 7.34 13.43 15.53
CA LEU A 33 6.55 12.32 16.06
C LEU A 33 6.52 11.11 15.13
N ALA A 34 7.00 11.27 13.89
CA ALA A 34 7.02 10.21 12.90
C ALA A 34 8.04 9.14 13.29
N ASP A 35 7.61 7.89 13.29
CA ASP A 35 8.52 6.78 13.49
C ASP A 35 9.26 6.43 12.18
N LYS A 36 10.11 5.41 12.25
CA LYS A 36 10.88 4.97 11.08
C LYS A 36 9.98 4.47 9.96
N ASP A 37 8.86 3.83 10.28
CA ASP A 37 7.97 3.23 9.31
C ASP A 37 7.16 4.32 8.59
N ASP A 38 6.73 5.36 9.31
CA ASP A 38 6.11 6.56 8.74
C ASP A 38 7.00 7.23 7.69
N LEU A 39 8.29 7.39 8.00
CA LEU A 39 9.25 8.00 7.07
C LEU A 39 9.44 7.13 5.81
N VAL A 40 9.57 5.82 5.97
CA VAL A 40 9.71 4.88 4.86
C VAL A 40 8.45 4.85 4.00
N ALA A 41 7.27 4.87 4.62
CA ALA A 41 5.99 4.94 3.91
C ALA A 41 5.89 6.21 3.06
N GLN A 42 6.26 7.36 3.63
CA GLN A 42 6.27 8.63 2.92
C GLN A 42 7.21 8.61 1.71
N GLU A 43 8.43 8.07 1.86
CA GLU A 43 9.39 7.96 0.76
C GLU A 43 8.88 7.04 -0.35
N ARG A 44 8.29 5.89 0.02
CA ARG A 44 7.67 4.95 -0.93
C ARG A 44 6.53 5.60 -1.70
N SER A 45 5.67 6.37 -1.03
CA SER A 45 4.58 7.11 -1.68
C SER A 45 5.12 8.10 -2.70
N LYS A 46 6.11 8.93 -2.33
CA LYS A 46 6.76 9.89 -3.24
C LYS A 46 7.37 9.18 -4.46
N ALA A 47 8.00 8.03 -4.27
CA ALA A 47 8.56 7.25 -5.36
C ALA A 47 7.48 6.70 -6.31
N ALA A 48 6.36 6.22 -5.79
CA ALA A 48 5.22 5.76 -6.59
C ALA A 48 4.62 6.90 -7.42
N ASP A 49 4.42 8.07 -6.82
CA ASP A 49 3.90 9.26 -7.52
C ASP A 49 4.79 9.68 -8.68
N ARG A 50 6.12 9.67 -8.48
CA ARG A 50 7.08 9.95 -9.55
C ARG A 50 6.93 8.96 -10.72
N ARG A 51 6.78 7.66 -10.43
CA ARG A 51 6.56 6.63 -11.46
C ARG A 51 5.24 6.84 -12.19
N ALA A 52 4.16 7.14 -11.46
CA ALA A 52 2.85 7.39 -12.04
C ALA A 52 2.88 8.61 -12.97
N LYS A 53 3.50 9.71 -12.54
CA LYS A 53 3.70 10.92 -13.36
C LYS A 53 4.52 10.64 -14.62
N ALA A 54 5.61 9.87 -14.51
CA ALA A 54 6.42 9.49 -15.67
C ALA A 54 5.61 8.67 -16.69
N ARG A 55 4.80 7.71 -16.23
CA ARG A 55 3.89 6.93 -17.10
C ARG A 55 2.85 7.82 -17.77
N LYS A 56 2.26 8.76 -17.04
CA LYS A 56 1.28 9.70 -17.60
C LYS A 56 1.88 10.51 -18.75
N ASN A 57 3.10 11.03 -18.58
CA ASN A 57 3.77 11.83 -19.61
C ASN A 57 4.18 11.01 -20.85
N ASN A 58 4.47 9.72 -20.69
CA ASN A 58 4.82 8.83 -21.81
C ASN A 58 3.57 8.33 -22.59
N ASN A 59 2.36 8.52 -22.05
CA ASN A 59 1.08 8.17 -22.67
C ASN A 59 0.35 9.41 -23.23
N GLN A 60 1.09 10.50 -23.50
CA GLN A 60 0.61 11.73 -24.15
C GLN A 60 1.38 11.88 -25.47
#